data_AF-A0A3A0G4Z6-F1
#
_entry.id   AF-A0A3A0G4Z6-F1
#
_cell.length_a   1.000
_cell.length_b   1.000
_cell.length_c   1.000
_cell.angle_alpha   90.00
_cell.angle_beta   90.00
_cell.angle_gamma   90.00
#
_symmetry.space_group_name_H-M   'P 1'
#
loop_
_entity.id
_entity.type
_entity.pdbx_description
1 polymer ?
#
loop_
_entity_poly.entity_id
_entity_poly.type
_entity_poly.pdbx_seq_one_letter_code
_entity_poly.pdbx_strand_id
1 'polypeptide(L)'
;MQIITTEDSAFEQFLALWRDAKLVGKYWANGQIKLVCVTNQYLLIGLNSNPTKIAIKAVKSIAEAESFAQHLLSREKSRGHKVELQ
;
A
#
# COMPACT_ATOMS: atom_id res chain seq x y z
N MET A 1 -8.62 -6.66 4.95
CA MET A 1 -7.27 -6.37 4.42
C MET A 1 -6.40 -7.48 4.94
N GLN A 2 -5.69 -8.18 4.07
CA GLN A 2 -4.77 -9.25 4.47
C GLN A 2 -3.37 -8.64 4.68
N ILE A 3 -2.55 -9.25 5.53
CA ILE A 3 -1.14 -8.89 5.67
C ILE A 3 -0.34 -10.14 5.32
N ILE A 4 0.69 -9.98 4.49
CA ILE A 4 1.64 -11.03 4.13
C ILE A 4 3.04 -10.56 4.58
N THR A 5 3.82 -11.47 5.17
CA THR A 5 5.17 -11.24 5.70
C THR A 5 6.18 -12.16 5.01
N THR A 6 7.47 -11.97 5.28
CA THR A 6 8.57 -12.80 4.73
C THR A 6 8.46 -14.30 5.04
N GLU A 7 7.60 -14.69 5.98
CA GLU A 7 7.38 -16.10 6.36
C GLU A 7 6.33 -16.79 5.46
N ASP A 8 5.51 -15.99 4.75
CA ASP A 8 4.50 -16.52 3.84
C ASP A 8 5.12 -16.94 2.50
N SER A 9 4.73 -18.11 1.99
CA SER A 9 5.23 -18.63 0.71
C SER A 9 4.91 -17.73 -0.50
N ALA A 10 3.85 -16.91 -0.40
CA ALA A 10 3.44 -15.97 -1.44
C ALA A 10 4.16 -14.62 -1.37
N PHE A 11 5.02 -14.38 -0.37
CA PHE A 11 5.60 -13.06 -0.13
C PHE A 11 6.41 -12.52 -1.30
N GLU A 12 7.29 -13.35 -1.88
CA GLU A 12 8.14 -12.96 -3.02
C GLU A 12 7.31 -12.53 -4.23
N GLN A 13 6.16 -13.17 -4.47
CA GLN A 13 5.24 -12.78 -5.54
C GLN A 13 4.66 -11.38 -5.29
N PHE A 14 4.24 -11.08 -4.07
CA PHE A 14 3.71 -9.76 -3.73
C PHE A 14 4.79 -8.69 -3.62
N LEU A 15 6.02 -9.06 -3.29
CA LEU A 15 7.17 -8.16 -3.33
C LEU A 15 7.53 -7.77 -4.77
N ALA A 16 7.43 -8.70 -5.73
CA ALA A 16 7.57 -8.36 -7.14
C ALA A 16 6.47 -7.39 -7.60
N LEU A 17 5.21 -7.70 -7.28
CA LEU A 17 4.08 -6.79 -7.58
C LEU A 17 4.25 -5.41 -6.94
N TRP A 18 4.79 -5.34 -5.72
CA TRP A 18 5.08 -4.09 -5.02
C TRP A 18 6.09 -3.21 -5.77
N ARG A 19 7.17 -3.82 -6.30
CA ARG A 19 8.21 -3.10 -7.03
C ARG A 19 7.70 -2.50 -8.34
N ASP A 20 6.74 -3.18 -8.98
CA ASP A 20 6.15 -2.74 -10.24
C ASP A 20 4.88 -1.88 -10.05
N ALA A 21 4.40 -1.73 -8.81
CA ALA A 21 3.16 -1.02 -8.53
C ALA A 21 3.30 0.50 -8.68
N LYS A 22 2.22 1.15 -9.10
CA LYS A 22 2.12 2.61 -9.14
C LYS A 22 2.03 3.16 -7.72
N LEU A 23 2.95 4.03 -7.33
CA LEU A 23 2.85 4.78 -6.08
C LEU A 23 1.74 5.84 -6.20
N VAL A 24 0.77 5.82 -5.28
CA VAL A 24 -0.30 6.83 -5.20
C VAL A 24 0.00 7.89 -4.14
N GLY A 25 0.67 7.48 -3.06
CA GLY A 25 1.06 8.40 -2.01
C GLY A 25 1.72 7.69 -0.83
N LYS A 26 2.03 8.47 0.18
CA LYS A 26 2.68 8.02 1.41
C LYS A 26 2.14 8.76 2.61
N TYR A 27 2.23 8.13 3.78
CA TYR A 27 1.84 8.75 5.04
C TYR A 27 2.76 8.34 6.18
N TRP A 28 2.87 9.19 7.19
CA TRP A 28 3.71 8.96 8.37
C TRP A 28 2.85 8.58 9.56
N ALA A 29 3.05 7.36 10.07
CA ALA A 29 2.34 6.85 11.22
C ALA A 29 3.29 6.06 12.11
N ASN A 30 3.23 6.27 13.43
CA ASN A 30 4.05 5.57 14.42
C ASN A 30 5.57 5.63 14.13
N GLY A 31 6.06 6.79 13.69
CA GLY A 31 7.48 6.99 13.35
C GLY A 31 7.94 6.29 12.05
N GLN A 32 7.03 5.71 11.28
CA GLN A 32 7.34 4.99 10.04
C GLN A 32 6.65 5.64 8.83
N ILE A 33 7.30 5.55 7.68
CA ILE A 33 6.72 5.92 6.38
C ILE A 33 6.04 4.70 5.80
N LYS A 34 4.76 4.84 5.47
CA LYS A 34 3.98 3.83 4.76
C LYS A 34 3.70 4.32 3.36
N LEU A 35 4.08 3.52 2.38
CA LEU A 35 3.79 3.77 0.97
C LEU A 35 2.47 3.08 0.61
N VAL A 36 1.67 3.74 -0.23
CA VAL A 36 0.39 3.23 -0.72
C VAL A 36 0.53 3.09 -2.24
N CYS A 37 0.59 1.85 -2.69
CA CYS A 37 0.81 1.50 -4.09
C CYS A 37 -0.38 0.73 -4.65
N VAL A 38 -0.58 0.80 -5.95
CA VAL A 38 -1.70 0.15 -6.63
C VAL A 38 -1.24 -0.62 -7.87
N THR A 39 -1.94 -1.71 -8.15
CA THR A 39 -1.89 -2.45 -9.41
C THR A 39 -3.31 -2.63 -9.95
N ASN A 40 -3.45 -3.24 -11.12
CA ASN A 40 -4.77 -3.57 -11.69
C ASN A 40 -5.61 -4.51 -10.80
N GLN A 41 -4.97 -5.25 -9.89
CA GLN A 41 -5.60 -6.30 -9.09
C GLN A 41 -5.51 -6.05 -7.58
N TYR A 42 -4.61 -5.17 -7.13
CA TYR A 42 -4.35 -4.98 -5.70
C TYR A 42 -4.12 -3.53 -5.32
N LEU A 43 -4.62 -3.16 -4.15
CA LEU A 43 -4.06 -2.10 -3.31
C LEU A 43 -3.03 -2.72 -2.36
N LEU A 44 -1.84 -2.15 -2.33
CA LEU A 44 -0.71 -2.61 -1.55
C LEU A 44 -0.23 -1.50 -0.61
N ILE A 45 0.08 -1.85 0.64
CA ILE A 45 0.64 -0.91 1.63
C ILE A 45 1.83 -1.56 2.31
N GLY A 46 2.95 -0.86 2.34
CA GLY A 46 4.23 -1.41 2.77
C GLY A 46 5.16 -0.34 3.29
N LEU A 47 6.21 -0.78 3.98
CA LEU A 47 7.27 0.09 4.47
C LEU A 47 8.37 0.22 3.40
N ASN A 48 8.63 1.44 2.95
CA ASN A 48 9.73 1.76 2.03
C ASN A 48 9.75 0.90 0.74
N SER A 49 10.88 0.90 0.02
CA SER A 49 11.04 0.16 -1.24
C SER A 49 11.20 -1.35 -1.07
N ASN A 50 11.67 -1.83 0.08
CA ASN A 50 11.82 -3.26 0.38
C ASN A 50 11.11 -3.61 1.69
N PRO A 51 9.77 -3.72 1.67
CA PRO A 51 8.98 -4.01 2.85
C PRO A 51 9.26 -5.42 3.35
N THR A 52 9.18 -5.64 4.66
CA THR A 52 9.15 -6.99 5.28
C THR A 52 7.74 -7.50 5.52
N LYS A 53 6.75 -6.62 5.33
CA LYS A 53 5.31 -6.91 5.41
C LYS A 53 4.55 -6.04 4.43
N ILE A 54 3.57 -6.62 3.76
CA ILE A 54 2.71 -5.94 2.79
C ILE A 54 1.26 -6.18 3.18
N ALA A 55 0.51 -5.11 3.42
CA ALA A 55 -0.93 -5.19 3.56
C ALA A 55 -1.57 -5.12 2.17
N ILE A 56 -2.49 -6.04 1.90
CA ILE A 56 -3.02 -6.32 0.58
C ILE A 56 -4.55 -6.26 0.62
N LYS A 57 -5.13 -5.64 -0.41
CA LYS A 57 -6.55 -5.69 -0.70
C LYS A 57 -6.74 -5.95 -2.19
N ALA A 58 -7.38 -7.07 -2.52
CA ALA A 58 -7.81 -7.34 -3.89
C ALA A 58 -8.87 -6.33 -4.34
N VAL A 59 -8.80 -5.97 -5.62
CA VAL A 59 -9.71 -5.06 -6.31
C VAL A 59 -10.08 -5.63 -7.68
N LYS A 60 -11.12 -5.07 -8.31
CA LYS A 60 -11.59 -5.47 -9.65
C LYS A 60 -10.94 -4.66 -10.77
N SER A 61 -10.38 -3.49 -10.47
CA SER A 61 -9.74 -2.61 -11.44
C SER A 61 -8.76 -1.62 -10.79
N ILE A 62 -7.88 -1.04 -11.60
CA ILE A 62 -6.95 0.00 -11.12
C ILE A 62 -7.68 1.25 -10.60
N ALA A 63 -8.77 1.68 -11.25
CA ALA A 63 -9.55 2.83 -10.80
C ALA A 63 -10.16 2.58 -9.41
N GLU A 64 -10.60 1.35 -9.14
CA GLU A 64 -11.06 0.95 -7.81
C GLU A 64 -9.91 0.97 -6.78
N ALA A 65 -8.72 0.49 -7.15
CA ALA A 65 -7.54 0.57 -6.27
C ALA A 65 -7.14 2.01 -5.94
N GLU A 66 -7.13 2.89 -6.94
CA GLU A 66 -6.82 4.32 -6.75
C GLU A 66 -7.86 5.01 -5.86
N SER A 67 -9.15 4.73 -6.08
CA SER A 67 -10.22 5.23 -5.22
C SER A 67 -10.03 4.78 -3.77
N PHE A 68 -9.74 3.50 -3.53
CA PHE A 68 -9.44 3.01 -2.18
C PHE A 68 -8.18 3.63 -1.60
N ALA A 69 -7.13 3.83 -2.39
CA ALA A 69 -5.90 4.49 -1.95
C ALA A 69 -6.18 5.93 -1.51
N GLN A 70 -6.94 6.69 -2.29
CA GLN A 70 -7.32 8.07 -1.95
C GLN A 70 -8.18 8.11 -0.68
N HIS A 71 -9.18 7.23 -0.54
CA HIS A 71 -9.97 7.15 0.67
C HIS A 71 -9.13 6.80 1.91
N LEU A 72 -8.17 5.89 1.76
CA LEU A 72 -7.24 5.53 2.83
C LEU A 72 -6.35 6.72 3.23
N LEU A 73 -5.71 7.38 2.26
CA LEU A 73 -4.85 8.53 2.50
C LEU A 73 -5.62 9.70 3.12
N SER A 74 -6.85 9.97 2.65
CA SER A 74 -7.74 10.97 3.26
C SER A 74 -8.06 10.63 4.71
N ARG A 75 -8.36 9.36 5.02
CA ARG A 75 -8.65 8.92 6.39
C ARG A 75 -7.43 9.09 7.30
N GLU A 76 -6.23 8.75 6.82
CA GLU A 76 -5.00 8.93 7.60
C GLU A 76 -4.70 10.42 7.83
N LYS A 77 -4.94 11.29 6.84
CA LYS A 77 -4.86 12.74 7.01
C LYS A 77 -5.82 13.23 8.09
N SER A 78 -7.07 12.77 8.09
CA SER A 78 -8.08 13.12 9.11
C SER A 78 -7.71 12.63 10.52
N ARG A 79 -6.83 11.62 10.64
CA ARG A 79 -6.29 11.15 11.92
C ARG A 79 -5.10 11.98 12.43
N GLY A 80 -4.73 13.03 11.70
CA GLY A 80 -3.59 13.90 12.04
C GLY A 80 -2.25 13.39 11.52
N HIS A 81 -2.23 12.35 10.67
CA HIS A 81 -0.99 11.90 10.05
C HIS A 81 -0.58 12.84 8.93
N LYS A 82 0.72 13.03 8.75
CA LYS A 82 1.28 13.67 7.56
C LYS A 82 1.00 12.76 6.36
N VAL A 83 0.52 13.33 5.26
CA VAL A 83 0.20 12.61 4.02
C VAL A 83 0.77 13.39 2.84
N GLU A 84 1.36 12.68 1.88
CA GLU A 84 1.88 13.23 0.62
C GLU A 84 1.37 12.38 -0.55
N LEU A 85 0.78 13.03 -1.55
CA LEU A 85 0.25 12.40 -2.76
C LEU A 85 1.31 12.48 -3.87
N GLN A 86 1.33 11.49 -4.77
CA GLN A 86 2.25 11.38 -5.91
C GLN A 86 1.57 11.79 -7.22
#